data_AF-A0A7T5UUW2-F1
#
_entry.id   AF-A0A7T5UUW2-F1
#
_cell.length_a   1.000
_cell.length_b   1.000
_cell.length_c   1.000
_cell.angle_alpha   90.00
_cell.angle_beta   90.00
_cell.angle_gamma   90.00
#
_symmetry.space_group_name_H-M   'P 1'
#
loop_
_entity.id
_entity.type
_entity.pdbx_description
1 polymer ?
#
loop_
_entity_poly.entity_id
_entity_poly.type
_entity_poly.pdbx_seq_one_letter_code
_entity_poly.pdbx_strand_id
1 'polypeptide(L)'
;MKVKYATRLVLSSKVLYEGVSSVLQSLRDSEVDDAKSKLAALIPAARNERERGSLLAASGILASITKAKDGTLQTWSPERVSRAASSISGSQMSDEFDQGYAETLVSYSKLTPTQA
;
A
#
# COMPACT_ATOMS: atom_id res chain seq x y z
N MET A 1 3.75 -36.21 -13.15
CA MET A 1 3.48 -35.56 -11.86
C MET A 1 2.99 -34.13 -12.15
N LYS A 2 1.70 -33.83 -12.00
CA LYS A 2 1.12 -32.52 -12.37
C LYS A 2 1.22 -31.54 -11.20
N VAL A 3 1.81 -30.38 -11.49
CA VAL A 3 2.15 -29.24 -10.63
C VAL A 3 0.90 -28.69 -9.93
N LYS A 4 0.85 -28.73 -8.59
CA LYS A 4 -0.22 -28.15 -7.73
C LYS A 4 0.19 -26.82 -7.06
N TYR A 5 1.12 -26.08 -7.66
CA TYR A 5 1.69 -24.88 -7.01
C TYR A 5 1.01 -23.56 -7.40
N ALA A 6 0.29 -23.50 -8.52
CA ALA A 6 -0.28 -22.24 -9.01
C ALA A 6 -1.46 -21.71 -8.17
N THR A 7 -2.33 -22.59 -7.67
CA THR A 7 -3.60 -22.17 -7.05
C THR A 7 -3.42 -21.48 -5.69
N ARG A 8 -2.41 -21.88 -4.91
CA ARG A 8 -2.17 -21.36 -3.55
C ARG A 8 -1.47 -19.99 -3.54
N LEU A 9 -0.70 -19.68 -4.59
CA LEU A 9 -0.02 -18.40 -4.78
C LEU A 9 -1.02 -17.32 -5.23
N VAL A 10 -1.85 -17.63 -6.22
CA VAL A 10 -2.86 -16.69 -6.75
C VAL A 10 -3.89 -16.29 -5.69
N LEU A 11 -4.32 -17.24 -4.84
CA LEU A 11 -5.25 -16.95 -3.75
C LEU A 11 -4.61 -16.07 -2.65
N SER A 12 -3.34 -16.28 -2.29
CA SER A 12 -2.69 -15.45 -1.27
C SER A 12 -2.43 -14.03 -1.75
N SER A 13 -2.03 -13.85 -3.01
CA SER A 13 -1.83 -12.51 -3.56
C SER A 13 -3.15 -11.74 -3.63
N LYS A 14 -4.24 -12.38 -4.06
CA LYS A 14 -5.58 -11.75 -4.07
C LYS A 14 -6.01 -11.31 -2.66
N VAL A 15 -5.84 -12.17 -1.65
CA VAL A 15 -6.16 -11.85 -0.25
C VAL A 15 -5.32 -10.69 0.26
N LEU A 16 -4.03 -10.63 -0.10
CA LEU A 16 -3.17 -9.51 0.30
C LEU A 16 -3.57 -8.21 -0.39
N TYR A 17 -3.88 -8.23 -1.69
CA TYR A 17 -4.35 -7.03 -2.39
C TYR A 17 -5.69 -6.52 -1.84
N GLU A 18 -6.64 -7.40 -1.55
CA GLU A 18 -7.91 -7.05 -0.90
C GLU A 18 -7.67 -6.51 0.51
N GLY A 19 -6.76 -7.12 1.26
CA GLY A 19 -6.34 -6.66 2.59
C GLY A 19 -5.71 -5.28 2.57
N VAL A 20 -4.75 -5.04 1.67
CA VAL A 20 -4.11 -3.73 1.48
C VAL A 20 -5.15 -2.69 1.08
N SER A 21 -6.07 -3.03 0.16
CA SER A 21 -7.17 -2.13 -0.22
C SER A 21 -8.05 -1.76 0.98
N SER A 22 -8.35 -2.73 1.85
CA SER A 22 -9.10 -2.50 3.09
C SER A 22 -8.33 -1.59 4.07
N VAL A 23 -7.00 -1.77 4.20
CA VAL A 23 -6.15 -0.87 4.99
C VAL A 23 -6.20 0.55 4.42
N LEU A 24 -6.05 0.72 3.11
CA LEU A 24 -6.10 2.04 2.46
C LEU A 24 -7.45 2.73 2.66
N GLN A 25 -8.55 1.96 2.65
CA GLN A 25 -9.88 2.50 2.93
C GLN A 25 -9.99 2.99 4.38
N SER A 26 -9.56 2.20 5.38
CA SER A 26 -9.52 2.64 6.78
C SER A 26 -8.64 3.89 6.96
N LEU A 27 -7.52 3.98 6.24
CA LEU A 27 -6.64 5.16 6.27
C LEU A 27 -7.33 6.41 5.69
N ARG A 28 -8.06 6.28 4.58
CA ARG A 28 -8.88 7.35 4.01
C ARG A 28 -9.94 7.82 5.01
N ASP A 29 -10.61 6.87 5.67
CA ASP A 29 -11.68 7.14 6.62
C ASP A 29 -11.14 7.60 8.00
N SER A 30 -9.83 7.80 8.12
CA SER A 30 -9.12 8.23 9.34
C SER A 30 -9.23 7.26 10.54
N GLU A 31 -9.57 6.00 10.27
CA GLU A 31 -9.65 4.88 11.22
C GLU A 31 -8.25 4.26 11.45
N VAL A 32 -7.38 5.02 12.10
CA VAL A 32 -5.95 4.70 12.25
C VAL A 32 -5.70 3.37 12.98
N ASP A 33 -6.44 3.10 14.06
CA ASP A 33 -6.25 1.87 14.85
C ASP A 33 -6.69 0.62 14.08
N ASP A 34 -7.78 0.71 13.33
CA ASP A 34 -8.27 -0.36 12.46
C ASP A 34 -7.28 -0.62 11.31
N ALA A 35 -6.81 0.44 10.65
CA ALA A 35 -5.77 0.35 9.62
C ALA A 35 -4.49 -0.31 10.15
N LYS A 36 -4.05 0.04 11.37
CA LYS A 36 -2.87 -0.53 12.03
C LYS A 36 -3.05 -2.02 12.32
N SER A 37 -4.21 -2.41 12.84
CA SER A 37 -4.54 -3.81 13.15
C SER A 37 -4.55 -4.67 11.87
N LYS A 38 -5.24 -4.20 10.83
CA LYS A 38 -5.30 -4.88 9.52
C LYS A 38 -3.92 -5.02 8.88
N LEU A 39 -3.11 -3.96 8.92
CA LEU A 39 -1.75 -3.97 8.38
C LEU A 39 -0.85 -4.99 9.12
N ALA A 40 -0.92 -5.02 10.45
CA ALA A 40 -0.16 -5.99 11.26
C ALA A 40 -0.54 -7.45 10.93
N ALA A 41 -1.81 -7.71 10.65
CA ALA A 41 -2.28 -9.04 10.24
C ALA A 41 -1.78 -9.45 8.84
N LEU A 42 -1.50 -8.50 7.95
CA LEU A 42 -1.08 -8.75 6.57
C LEU A 42 0.44 -8.90 6.40
N ILE A 43 1.26 -8.31 7.29
CA ILE A 43 2.72 -8.45 7.27
C ILE A 43 3.19 -9.90 7.13
N PRO A 44 2.74 -10.87 7.94
CA PRO A 44 3.18 -12.27 7.81
C PRO A 44 2.64 -12.98 6.56
N ALA A 45 1.66 -12.38 5.85
CA ALA A 45 1.06 -12.97 4.66
C ALA A 45 1.83 -12.67 3.36
N ALA A 46 2.79 -11.73 3.38
CA ALA A 46 3.59 -11.37 2.22
C ALA A 46 4.57 -12.48 1.81
N ARG A 47 4.51 -12.88 0.54
CA ARG A 47 5.27 -14.01 -0.01
C ARG A 47 6.26 -13.62 -1.10
N ASN A 48 6.15 -12.42 -1.67
CA ASN A 48 7.03 -11.91 -2.70
C ASN A 48 7.40 -10.44 -2.42
N GLU A 49 8.39 -9.93 -3.16
CA GLU A 49 8.90 -8.57 -2.98
C GLU A 49 7.85 -7.50 -3.34
N ARG A 50 7.02 -7.76 -4.33
CA ARG A 50 5.92 -6.87 -4.70
C ARG A 50 4.92 -6.66 -3.55
N GLU A 51 4.49 -7.73 -2.91
CA GLU A 51 3.60 -7.67 -1.76
C GLU A 51 4.23 -6.93 -0.57
N ARG A 52 5.55 -7.11 -0.36
CA ARG A 52 6.32 -6.37 0.66
C ARG A 52 6.35 -4.88 0.34
N GLY A 53 6.56 -4.51 -0.93
CA GLY A 53 6.49 -3.14 -1.40
C GLY A 53 5.14 -2.50 -1.10
N SER A 54 4.04 -3.20 -1.41
CA SER A 54 2.68 -2.74 -1.12
C SER A 54 2.43 -2.49 0.37
N LEU A 55 2.88 -3.42 1.23
CA LEU A 55 2.73 -3.26 2.67
C LEU A 55 3.61 -2.13 3.22
N LEU A 56 4.81 -1.93 2.68
CA LEU A 56 5.65 -0.80 3.09
C LEU A 56 5.00 0.54 2.72
N ALA A 57 4.42 0.65 1.51
CA ALA A 57 3.68 1.84 1.11
C ALA A 57 2.51 2.13 2.05
N ALA A 58 1.68 1.12 2.35
CA ALA A 58 0.57 1.27 3.29
C ALA A 58 1.04 1.66 4.71
N SER A 59 2.16 1.08 5.17
CA SER A 59 2.80 1.44 6.44
C SER A 59 3.28 2.90 6.46
N GLY A 60 3.87 3.36 5.35
CA GLY A 60 4.34 4.74 5.19
C GLY A 60 3.20 5.75 5.22
N ILE A 61 2.08 5.43 4.56
CA ILE A 61 0.86 6.25 4.59
C ILE A 61 0.31 6.33 6.02
N LEU A 62 0.16 5.17 6.71
CA LEU A 62 -0.28 5.11 8.11
C LEU A 62 0.61 5.97 9.03
N ALA A 63 1.93 5.88 8.88
CA ALA A 63 2.88 6.67 9.66
C ALA A 63 2.74 8.17 9.37
N SER A 64 2.52 8.56 8.11
CA SER A 64 2.29 9.96 7.73
C SER A 64 0.99 10.51 8.32
N ILE A 65 -0.11 9.77 8.26
CA ILE A 65 -1.39 10.19 8.84
C ILE A 65 -1.28 10.33 10.36
N THR A 66 -0.63 9.36 11.03
CA THR A 66 -0.41 9.40 12.49
C THR A 66 0.42 10.62 12.87
N LYS A 67 1.55 10.88 12.18
CA LYS A 67 2.40 12.04 12.46
C LYS A 67 1.75 13.39 12.09
N ALA A 68 0.87 13.41 11.09
CA ALA A 68 0.09 14.60 10.76
C ALA A 68 -0.89 14.98 11.88
N LYS A 69 -1.44 13.99 12.61
CA LYS A 69 -2.25 14.24 13.82
C LYS A 69 -1.42 14.81 14.98
N ASP A 70 -0.13 14.48 15.07
CA ASP A 70 0.80 14.97 16.10
C ASP A 70 1.40 16.37 15.81
N GLY A 71 0.91 17.07 14.77
CA GLY A 71 1.30 18.46 14.48
C GLY A 71 2.71 18.68 13.93
N THR A 72 3.46 17.60 13.64
CA THR A 72 4.86 17.65 13.19
C THR A 72 5.01 17.18 11.73
N LEU A 73 4.79 18.10 10.79
CA LEU A 73 5.27 18.11 9.39
C LEU A 73 5.55 16.75 8.67
N GLN A 74 4.61 16.34 7.82
CA GLN A 74 4.74 15.98 6.39
C GLN A 74 3.47 15.19 6.04
N THR A 75 2.42 15.92 5.68
CA THR A 75 1.23 15.32 5.08
C THR A 75 1.62 14.81 3.69
N TRP A 76 1.45 13.51 3.46
CA TRP A 76 1.42 12.95 2.12
C TRP A 76 0.17 13.48 1.42
N SER A 77 0.23 14.71 0.92
CA SER A 77 -0.85 15.26 0.10
C SER A 77 -1.07 14.33 -1.09
N PRO A 78 -2.31 14.07 -1.53
CA PRO A 78 -2.61 13.15 -2.63
C PRO A 78 -1.76 13.39 -3.88
N GLU A 79 -1.43 14.67 -4.17
CA GLU A 79 -0.55 15.09 -5.25
C GLU A 79 0.91 14.68 -5.08
N ARG A 80 1.43 14.69 -3.84
CA ARG A 80 2.78 14.21 -3.53
C ARG A 80 2.86 12.70 -3.65
N VAL A 81 1.82 12.01 -3.18
CA VAL A 81 1.68 10.55 -3.30
C VAL A 81 1.67 10.14 -4.77
N SER A 82 0.84 10.80 -5.58
CA SER A 82 0.68 10.54 -7.00
C SER A 82 1.97 10.85 -7.80
N ARG A 83 2.67 11.95 -7.47
CA ARG A 83 3.97 12.29 -8.09
C ARG A 83 5.06 11.28 -7.73
N ALA A 84 5.16 10.89 -6.46
CA ALA A 84 6.13 9.88 -6.03
C ALA A 84 5.87 8.53 -6.73
N ALA A 85 4.61 8.10 -6.79
CA ALA A 85 4.23 6.88 -7.47
C ALA A 85 4.57 6.93 -8.97
N SER A 86 4.24 8.02 -9.66
CA SER A 86 4.53 8.19 -11.09
C SER A 86 6.03 8.18 -11.40
N SER A 87 6.86 8.75 -10.51
CA SER A 87 8.31 8.74 -10.65
C SER A 87 8.91 7.34 -10.52
N ILE A 88 8.34 6.49 -9.67
CA ILE A 88 8.78 5.11 -9.48
C ILE A 88 8.33 4.24 -10.66
N SER A 89 7.07 4.37 -11.08
CA SER A 89 6.50 3.61 -12.21
C SER A 89 7.16 3.93 -13.56
N GLY A 90 7.73 5.14 -13.72
CA GLY A 90 8.43 5.55 -14.93
C GLY A 90 9.89 5.09 -15.01
N SER A 91 10.44 4.51 -13.94
CA SER A 91 11.83 4.06 -13.90
C SER A 91 12.00 2.71 -14.59
N GLN A 92 12.86 2.63 -15.61
CA GLN A 92 13.22 1.35 -16.25
C GLN A 92 14.03 0.40 -15.34
N MET A 93 14.41 0.85 -14.14
CA MET A 93 15.13 0.05 -13.14
C MET A 93 14.24 -0.42 -11.98
N SER A 94 12.92 -0.22 -12.04
CA SER A 94 12.01 -0.65 -10.97
C SER A 94 11.99 -2.16 -10.83
N ASP A 95 12.30 -2.67 -9.63
CA ASP A 95 12.14 -4.08 -9.31
C ASP A 95 10.69 -4.42 -8.89
N GLU A 96 10.42 -5.68 -8.54
CA GLU A 96 9.08 -6.10 -8.11
C GLU A 96 8.59 -5.35 -6.86
N PHE A 97 9.52 -5.01 -5.95
CA PHE A 97 9.22 -4.26 -4.74
C PHE A 97 8.74 -2.84 -5.07
N ASP A 98 9.49 -2.13 -5.92
CA ASP A 98 9.19 -0.79 -6.38
C ASP A 98 7.81 -0.72 -7.06
N GLN A 99 7.48 -1.74 -7.85
CA GLN A 99 6.16 -1.85 -8.50
C GLN A 99 5.03 -1.93 -7.47
N GLY A 100 5.12 -2.82 -6.49
CA GLY A 100 4.07 -2.97 -5.46
C GLY A 100 3.93 -1.73 -4.58
N TYR A 101 5.06 -1.11 -4.24
CA TYR A 101 5.08 0.17 -3.54
C TYR A 101 4.35 1.26 -4.33
N ALA A 102 4.72 1.47 -5.60
CA ALA A 102 4.11 2.49 -6.46
C ALA A 102 2.61 2.25 -6.70
N GLU A 103 2.20 1.01 -6.99
CA GLU A 103 0.78 0.67 -7.22
C GLU A 103 -0.10 0.98 -6.01
N THR A 104 0.42 0.73 -4.80
CA THR A 104 -0.29 1.03 -3.56
C THR A 104 -0.44 2.53 -3.34
N LEU A 105 0.60 3.31 -3.63
CA LEU A 105 0.54 4.77 -3.60
C LEU A 105 -0.48 5.33 -4.60
N VAL A 106 -0.49 4.83 -5.84
CA VAL A 106 -1.50 5.22 -6.84
C VAL A 106 -2.91 4.89 -6.33
N SER A 107 -3.10 3.68 -5.79
CA SER A 107 -4.39 3.23 -5.28
C SER A 107 -4.91 4.14 -4.16
N TYR A 108 -4.04 4.53 -3.23
CA TYR A 108 -4.39 5.47 -2.16
C TYR A 108 -4.73 6.87 -2.70
N SER A 109 -3.99 7.36 -3.70
CA SER A 109 -4.26 8.67 -4.32
C SER A 109 -5.63 8.74 -5.00
N LYS A 110 -6.12 7.62 -5.56
CA LYS A 110 -7.46 7.52 -6.16
C LYS A 110 -8.58 7.52 -5.11
N LEU A 111 -8.30 7.01 -3.92
CA LEU A 111 -9.24 6.98 -2.79
C LEU A 111 -9.36 8.34 -2.08
N THR A 112 -8.34 9.19 -2.25
CA THR A 112 -8.27 10.54 -1.69
C THR A 112 -8.28 11.57 -2.83
N PRO A 113 -9.40 11.74 -3.55
CA PRO A 113 -9.48 12.73 -4.60
C PRO A 113 -9.12 14.09 -4.02
N THR A 114 -8.15 14.77 -4.63
CA THR A 114 -7.83 16.17 -4.34
C THR A 114 -9.14 16.94 -4.36
N GLN A 115 -9.54 17.51 -3.21
CA GLN A 115 -10.64 18.46 -3.19
C GLN A 115 -10.26 19.60 -4.15
N ALA A 116 -11.06 19.76 -5.21
CA ALA A 116 -10.98 20.88 -6.12
C ALA A 116 -11.36 22.19 -5.41
#